data_AF-A0A453NAT0-F1
#
_entry.id   AF-A0A453NAT0-F1
#
_cell.length_a   1.000
_cell.length_b   1.000
_cell.length_c   1.000
_cell.angle_alpha   90.00
_cell.angle_beta   90.00
_cell.angle_gamma   90.00
#
_symmetry.space_group_name_H-M   'P 1'
#
loop_
_entity.id
_entity.type
_entity.pdbx_description
1 polymer ?
#
loop_
_entity_poly.entity_id
_entity_poly.type
_entity_poly.pdbx_seq_one_letter_code
_entity_poly.pdbx_strand_id
1 'polypeptide(L)'
;MAKLYVQAVPPPDLNKNTEWFMYLGVWTTYIFILFVSWLLILSIFGCTPGMAWTLVNLGHFAVPASPLPSLPPSLTRPRLPWI
;
A
#
# COMPACT_ATOMS: atom_id res chain seq x y z
N MET A 1 22.94 9.17 -40.60
CA MET A 1 22.70 8.59 -39.27
C MET A 1 22.04 9.67 -38.41
N ALA A 2 20.71 9.67 -38.29
CA ALA A 2 20.00 10.68 -37.52
C ALA A 2 20.16 10.40 -36.01
N LYS A 3 20.63 11.41 -35.28
CA LYS A 3 20.77 11.38 -33.82
C LYS A 3 19.38 11.49 -33.16
N LEU A 4 18.76 10.36 -32.82
CA LEU A 4 17.54 10.28 -32.01
C LEU A 4 17.87 10.50 -30.52
N TYR A 5 18.23 11.73 -30.13
CA TYR A 5 18.24 12.09 -28.72
C TYR A 5 16.90 12.72 -28.41
N VAL A 6 15.97 11.92 -27.90
CA VAL A 6 14.81 12.43 -27.18
C VAL A 6 15.36 13.29 -26.04
N GLN A 7 15.00 14.56 -26.05
CA GLN A 7 15.32 15.48 -24.97
C GLN A 7 14.54 14.96 -23.75
N ALA A 8 15.26 14.36 -22.80
CA ALA A 8 14.66 13.92 -21.56
C ALA A 8 14.23 15.18 -20.81
N VAL A 9 12.92 15.45 -20.84
CA VAL A 9 12.32 16.51 -20.03
C VAL A 9 12.79 16.28 -18.60
N PRO A 10 13.36 17.29 -17.92
CA PRO A 10 13.82 17.13 -16.56
C PRO A 10 12.69 16.55 -15.72
N PRO A 11 12.95 15.48 -14.95
CA PRO A 11 11.92 14.84 -14.14
C PRO A 11 11.25 15.92 -13.27
N PRO A 12 9.93 15.87 -13.08
CA PRO A 12 9.22 16.82 -12.24
C PRO A 12 9.96 17.00 -10.92
N ASP A 13 10.07 18.24 -10.41
CA ASP A 13 10.64 18.51 -9.09
C ASP A 13 9.76 17.78 -8.06
N LEU A 14 10.13 16.52 -7.80
CA LEU A 14 9.55 15.70 -6.76
C LEU A 14 9.97 16.32 -5.45
N ASN A 15 9.10 16.21 -4.46
CA ASN A 15 9.37 16.76 -3.14
C ASN A 15 10.68 16.17 -2.61
N LYS A 16 11.66 17.05 -2.34
CA LYS A 16 13.01 16.65 -1.90
C LYS A 16 13.01 15.83 -0.61
N ASN A 17 11.95 15.89 0.19
CA ASN A 17 11.79 15.03 1.36
C ASN A 17 11.51 13.55 1.04
N THR A 18 11.15 13.21 -0.21
CA THR A 18 10.73 11.88 -0.66
C THR A 18 11.56 11.36 -1.83
N GLU A 19 12.54 12.12 -2.28
CA GLU A 19 13.48 11.72 -3.34
C GLU A 19 14.29 10.47 -2.97
N TRP A 20 14.53 10.25 -1.68
CA TRP A 20 15.24 9.07 -1.17
C TRP A 20 14.50 7.76 -1.45
N PHE A 21 13.18 7.81 -1.70
CA PHE A 21 12.40 6.63 -2.10
C PHE A 21 12.76 6.13 -3.51
N MET A 22 13.36 6.97 -4.35
CA MET A 22 13.81 6.57 -5.69
C MET A 22 15.23 6.00 -5.71
N TYR A 23 15.94 6.01 -4.58
CA TYR A 23 17.27 5.41 -4.51
C TYR A 23 17.20 3.90 -4.64
N LEU A 24 18.01 3.37 -5.57
CA LEU A 24 18.10 1.94 -5.85
C LEU A 24 18.39 1.13 -4.57
N GLY A 25 19.26 1.66 -3.69
CA GLY A 25 19.63 1.01 -2.43
C GLY A 25 18.47 0.88 -1.43
N VAL A 26 17.54 1.84 -1.43
CA VAL A 26 16.34 1.80 -0.57
C VAL A 26 15.40 0.70 -1.07
N TRP A 27 15.18 0.63 -2.39
CA TRP A 27 14.37 -0.42 -3.00
C TRP A 27 14.94 -1.82 -2.77
N THR A 28 16.24 -2.02 -2.99
CA THR A 28 16.87 -3.34 -2.78
C THR A 28 16.77 -3.77 -1.33
N THR A 29 16.96 -2.84 -0.39
CA THR A 29 16.82 -3.12 1.04
C THR A 29 15.39 -3.47 1.40
N TYR A 30 14.41 -2.76 0.84
CA TYR A 30 12.99 -3.03 1.08
C TYR A 30 12.57 -4.43 0.60
N ILE A 31 13.00 -4.81 -0.61
CA ILE A 31 12.75 -6.14 -1.19
C ILE A 31 13.44 -7.21 -0.34
N PHE A 32 14.68 -6.96 0.10
CA PHE A 32 15.43 -7.89 0.94
C PHE A 32 14.76 -8.11 2.29
N ILE A 33 14.30 -7.04 2.95
CA ILE A 33 13.56 -7.12 4.22
C ILE A 33 12.29 -7.95 4.03
N LEU A 34 11.49 -7.64 3.00
CA LEU A 34 10.27 -8.41 2.71
C LEU A 34 10.58 -9.90 2.49
N PHE A 35 11.63 -10.21 1.74
CA PHE A 35 12.04 -11.59 1.48
C PHE A 35 12.48 -12.34 2.73
N VAL A 36 13.31 -11.71 3.58
CA VAL A 36 13.77 -12.32 4.84
C VAL A 36 12.63 -12.48 5.84
N SER A 37 11.76 -11.47 5.99
CA SER A 37 10.55 -11.58 6.82
C SER A 37 9.65 -12.71 6.35
N TRP A 38 9.51 -12.87 5.03
CA TRP A 38 8.73 -13.97 4.44
C TRP A 38 9.32 -15.34 4.77
N LEU A 39 10.63 -15.53 4.58
CA LEU A 39 11.32 -16.77 4.94
C LEU A 39 11.20 -17.09 6.43
N LEU A 40 11.26 -16.08 7.29
CA LEU A 40 11.11 -16.23 8.74
C LEU A 40 9.71 -16.73 9.11
N ILE A 41 8.65 -16.22 8.47
CA ILE A 41 7.27 -16.70 8.67
C ILE A 41 7.15 -18.16 8.21
N LEU A 42 7.68 -18.50 7.02
CA LEU A 42 7.68 -19.90 6.55
C LEU A 42 8.43 -20.82 7.53
N SER A 43 9.54 -20.35 8.10
CA SER A 43 10.34 -21.11 9.07
C SER A 43 9.63 -21.30 10.41
N ILE A 44 8.92 -20.30 10.93
CA ILE A 44 8.23 -20.39 12.23
C ILE A 44 6.96 -21.23 12.12
N PHE A 45 6.18 -21.04 11.06
CA PHE A 45 4.89 -21.71 10.90
C PHE A 45 4.98 -23.05 10.14
N GLY A 46 6.15 -23.36 9.55
CA GLY A 46 6.33 -24.57 8.73
C GLY A 46 5.36 -24.64 7.54
N CYS A 47 4.80 -23.50 7.14
CA CYS A 47 3.73 -23.44 6.15
C CYS A 47 4.32 -23.28 4.75
N THR A 48 3.59 -23.75 3.74
CA THR A 48 4.02 -23.57 2.34
C THR A 48 3.87 -22.10 1.93
N PRO A 49 4.62 -21.60 0.93
CA PRO A 49 4.52 -20.22 0.46
C PRO A 49 3.09 -19.79 0.10
N GLY A 50 2.28 -20.70 -0.45
CA GLY A 50 0.87 -20.45 -0.75
C GLY A 50 -0.01 -20.29 0.49
N MET A 51 0.27 -21.03 1.56
CA MET A 51 -0.46 -20.90 2.84
C MET A 51 -0.13 -19.59 3.54
N ALA A 52 1.14 -19.15 3.53
CA ALA A 52 1.54 -17.86 4.11
C ALA A 52 0.80 -16.69 3.43
N TRP A 53 0.68 -16.71 2.10
CA TRP A 53 -0.07 -15.70 1.36
C TRP A 53 -1.57 -15.73 1.68
N THR A 54 -2.15 -16.93 1.84
CA THR A 54 -3.55 -17.09 2.24
C THR A 54 -3.79 -16.46 3.63
N LEU A 55 -2.86 -16.64 4.57
CA LEU A 55 -2.93 -16.06 5.91
C LEU A 55 -2.88 -14.52 5.89
N VAL A 56 -2.00 -13.93 5.07
CA VAL A 56 -1.90 -12.48 4.88
C VAL A 56 -3.19 -11.90 4.29
N ASN A 57 -3.76 -12.57 3.28
CA ASN A 57 -5.03 -12.15 2.69
C ASN A 57 -6.17 -12.25 3.72
N LEU A 58 -6.26 -13.36 4.45
CA LEU A 58 -7.23 -13.50 5.55
C LEU A 58 -7.05 -12.40 6.60
N GLY A 59 -5.82 -12.06 6.98
CA GLY A 59 -5.52 -10.95 7.91
C GLY A 59 -5.97 -9.59 7.39
N HIS A 60 -5.77 -9.29 6.11
CA HIS A 60 -6.28 -8.06 5.47
C HIS A 60 -7.81 -7.97 5.50
N PHE A 61 -8.51 -9.10 5.35
CA PHE A 61 -9.97 -9.18 5.43
C PHE A 61 -10.50 -9.35 6.87
N ALA A 62 -9.66 -9.73 7.82
CA ALA A 62 -10.01 -9.97 9.22
C ALA A 62 -9.96 -8.70 10.09
N VAL A 63 -10.01 -7.51 9.49
CA VAL A 63 -10.32 -6.28 10.24
C VAL A 63 -11.65 -6.51 10.94
N PRO A 64 -11.71 -6.49 12.29
CA PRO A 64 -12.96 -6.59 13.00
C PRO A 64 -13.85 -5.47 12.48
N ALA A 65 -15.10 -5.79 12.19
CA ALA A 65 -16.14 -4.78 12.12
C ALA A 65 -16.10 -4.01 13.45
N SER A 66 -15.36 -2.90 13.47
CA SER A 66 -15.54 -1.86 14.45
C SER A 66 -17.05 -1.62 14.48
N PRO A 67 -17.73 -1.71 15.65
CA PRO A 67 -19.11 -1.31 15.69
C PRO A 67 -19.13 0.13 15.20
N LEU A 68 -19.89 0.34 14.11
CA LEU A 68 -20.17 1.63 13.51
C LEU A 68 -20.27 2.68 14.62
N PRO A 69 -19.55 3.82 14.56
CA PRO A 69 -19.93 4.94 15.41
C PRO A 69 -21.38 5.24 15.05
N SER A 70 -22.28 5.12 16.02
CA SER A 70 -23.69 5.44 15.84
C SER A 70 -23.79 6.81 15.17
N LEU A 71 -24.37 6.82 13.97
CA LEU A 71 -24.64 8.03 13.21
C LEU A 71 -25.44 8.98 14.13
N PRO A 72 -25.01 10.25 14.32
CA PRO A 72 -25.82 11.19 15.07
C PRO A 72 -27.16 11.40 14.34
N PRO A 73 -28.29 11.54 15.06
CA PRO A 73 -29.64 11.63 14.49
C PRO A 73 -29.89 12.88 13.63
N SER A 74 -28.87 13.69 13.36
CA SER A 74 -28.97 14.94 12.60
C SER A 74 -29.08 14.75 11.08
N LEU A 75 -28.83 13.54 10.56
CA LEU A 75 -28.97 13.23 9.12
C LEU A 75 -30.29 12.55 8.74
N THR A 76 -31.25 12.47 9.66
CA THR A 76 -32.59 11.91 9.45
C THR A 76 -33.65 12.93 9.05
N ARG A 77 -33.26 14.15 8.63
CA ARG A 77 -34.24 15.11 8.10
C ARG A 77 -34.30 14.96 6.58
N PRO A 78 -35.43 14.52 5.99
CA PRO A 78 -35.61 14.63 4.55
C PRO A 78 -35.59 16.12 4.23
N ARG A 79 -34.64 16.55 3.38
CA ARG A 79 -34.72 17.88 2.75
C ARG A 79 -35.97 17.87 1.87
N LEU A 80 -37.07 18.39 2.40
CA LEU A 80 -38.19 18.83 1.57
C LEU A 80 -37.64 19.86 0.57
N PRO A 81 -37.91 19.70 -0.74
CA PRO A 81 -37.60 20.74 -1.70
C PRO A 81 -38.63 21.86 -1.55
N TRP A 82 -38.18 22.97 -0.96
CA TRP A 82 -38.64 24.34 -1.20
C TRP A 82 -40.10 24.56 -1.63
N ILE A 83 -41.03 24.51 -0.67
CA ILE A 83 -42.23 25.36 -0.64
C ILE A 83 -42.12 26.25 0.60
#